data_AF-A0A2S6GLE4-F1
#
_entry.id   AF-A0A2S6GLE4-F1
#
_cell.length_a   1.000
_cell.length_b   1.000
_cell.length_c   1.000
_cell.angle_alpha   90.00
_cell.angle_beta   90.00
_cell.angle_gamma   90.00
#
_symmetry.space_group_name_H-M   'P 1'
#
loop_
_entity.id
_entity.type
_entity.pdbx_description
1 polymer ?
#
loop_
_entity_poly.entity_id
_entity_poly.type
_entity_poly.pdbx_seq_one_letter_code
_entity_poly.pdbx_strand_id
1 'polypeptide(L)'
;MRVTEGADLRTLERNELLTRTFTPSVPVRVDYELTSLGQSLLEPIRHLKDWAESHRADVDAALTTNPANPTPRATGGSRTGAAPR
;
A
#
# COMPACT_ATOMS: atom_id res chain seq x y z
N MET A 1 16.19 -8.25 4.37
CA MET A 1 15.94 -6.92 3.78
C MET A 1 14.44 -6.81 3.59
N ARG A 2 13.75 -6.14 4.52
CA ARG A 2 12.28 -5.99 4.52
C ARG A 2 11.92 -4.90 3.51
N VAL A 3 11.07 -5.21 2.54
CA VAL A 3 10.33 -4.20 1.78
C VAL A 3 8.93 -4.23 2.38
N THR A 4 8.74 -3.44 3.42
CA THR A 4 7.44 -3.14 4.02
C THR A 4 6.93 -1.85 3.37
N GLU A 5 5.60 -1.76 3.22
CA GLU A 5 4.82 -0.52 3.05
C GLU A 5 4.56 -0.04 1.61
N GLY A 6 3.30 0.35 1.37
CA GLY A 6 2.86 0.98 0.13
C GLY A 6 3.64 2.26 -0.15
N ALA A 7 3.71 2.65 -1.44
CA ALA A 7 4.54 3.76 -1.89
C ALA A 7 4.30 5.04 -1.06
N ASP A 8 5.29 5.45 -0.27
CA ASP A 8 5.26 6.74 0.40
C ASP A 8 5.43 7.87 -0.63
N LEU A 9 4.98 9.09 -0.29
CA LEU A 9 5.07 10.24 -1.19
C LEU A 9 6.52 10.54 -1.59
N ARG A 10 7.50 10.27 -0.71
CA ARG A 10 8.92 10.47 -0.98
C ARG A 10 9.45 9.53 -2.07
N THR A 11 8.95 8.30 -2.12
CA THR A 11 9.29 7.30 -3.14
C THR A 11 8.70 7.73 -4.49
N LEU A 12 7.48 8.26 -4.49
CA LEU A 12 6.84 8.79 -5.69
C LEU A 12 7.52 10.08 -6.21
N GLU A 13 7.95 10.98 -5.31
CA GLU A 13 8.78 12.15 -5.66
C GLU A 13 10.12 11.71 -6.26
N ARG A 14 10.82 10.75 -5.62
CA ARG A 14 12.13 10.27 -6.06
C ARG A 14 12.09 9.59 -7.43
N ASN A 15 10.96 8.97 -7.77
CA ASN A 15 10.73 8.35 -9.07
C ASN A 15 10.18 9.34 -10.12
N GLU A 16 10.18 10.64 -9.81
CA GLU A 16 9.68 11.70 -10.70
C GLU A 16 8.20 11.55 -11.10
N LEU A 17 7.41 10.84 -10.29
CA LEU A 17 5.97 10.67 -10.51
C LEU A 17 5.17 11.81 -9.88
N LEU A 18 5.71 12.44 -8.83
CA LEU A 18 5.11 13.58 -8.15
C LEU A 18 6.09 14.77 -8.09
N THR A 19 5.56 15.97 -8.23
CA THR A 19 6.21 17.24 -7.86
C THR A 19 5.66 17.73 -6.54
N ARG A 20 6.54 18.28 -5.69
CA ARG A 20 6.17 18.93 -4.43
C ARG A 20 6.36 20.44 -4.52
N THR A 21 5.32 21.20 -4.19
CA THR A 21 5.33 22.67 -4.16
C THR A 21 5.14 23.17 -2.74
N PHE A 22 6.00 24.08 -2.28
CA PHE A 22 5.83 24.78 -1.00
C PHE A 22 5.21 26.15 -1.23
N THR A 23 4.14 26.42 -0.48
CA THR A 23 3.50 27.74 -0.46
C THR A 23 3.74 28.39 0.90
N PRO A 24 4.63 29.41 0.99
CA PRO A 24 4.84 30.16 2.22
C PRO A 24 3.54 30.82 2.66
N SER A 25 2.97 30.33 3.76
CA SER A 25 1.70 30.79 4.34
C SER A 25 1.69 30.49 5.84
N VAL A 26 0.72 31.02 6.58
CA VAL A 26 0.50 30.67 7.99
C VAL A 26 -0.89 30.06 8.12
N PRO A 27 -1.00 28.74 8.33
CA PRO A 27 0.07 27.73 8.36
C PRO A 27 0.68 27.45 6.97
N VAL A 28 1.91 26.93 6.92
CA VAL A 28 2.58 26.57 5.65
C VAL A 28 1.82 25.45 4.95
N ARG A 29 1.61 25.58 3.64
CA ARG A 29 1.01 24.56 2.80
C ARG A 29 2.05 23.86 1.93
N VAL A 30 1.86 22.56 1.76
CA VAL A 30 2.61 21.71 0.83
C VAL A 30 1.62 21.05 -0.10
N ASP A 31 1.81 21.26 -1.40
CA ASP A 31 0.97 20.71 -2.46
C ASP A 31 1.76 19.64 -3.24
N TYR A 32 1.04 18.60 -3.67
CA TYR A 32 1.60 17.45 -4.39
C TYR A 32 0.83 17.26 -5.69
N GLU A 33 1.55 17.18 -6.80
CA GLU A 33 0.95 17.11 -8.13
C GLU A 33 1.62 16.02 -8.97
N LEU A 34 0.85 15.34 -9.81
CA LEU A 34 1.39 14.38 -10.76
C LEU A 34 2.18 15.10 -11.85
N THR A 35 3.41 14.63 -12.08
CA THR A 35 4.18 15.01 -13.27
C THR A 35 3.54 14.44 -14.54
N SER A 36 4.02 14.85 -15.71
CA SER A 36 3.60 14.21 -16.98
C SER A 36 3.87 12.70 -16.98
N LEU A 37 4.99 12.27 -16.37
CA LEU A 37 5.31 10.85 -16.19
C LEU A 37 4.32 10.17 -15.23
N GLY A 38 4.03 10.79 -14.09
CA GLY A 38 3.01 10.31 -13.15
C GLY A 38 1.62 10.18 -13.77
N GLN A 39 1.23 11.13 -14.64
CA GLN A 39 -0.04 11.08 -15.35
C GLN A 39 -0.10 9.94 -16.37
N SER A 40 1.02 9.65 -17.07
CA SER A 40 1.08 8.52 -18.02
C SER A 40 0.85 7.16 -17.35
N LEU A 41 1.13 7.06 -16.05
CA LEU A 41 0.90 5.83 -15.28
C LEU A 41 -0.59 5.57 -14.99
N LEU A 42 -1.45 6.59 -15.08
CA LEU A 42 -2.87 6.45 -14.77
C LEU A 42 -3.59 5.46 -15.70
N GLU A 43 -3.20 5.39 -16.97
CA GLU A 43 -3.82 4.48 -17.94
C GLU A 43 -3.50 3.00 -17.62
N PRO A 44 -2.24 2.59 -17.44
CA PRO A 44 -1.92 1.24 -16.95
C PRO A 44 -2.61 0.89 -15.63
N ILE A 45 -2.66 1.83 -14.67
CA ILE A 45 -3.34 1.60 -13.38
C ILE A 45 -4.84 1.36 -13.59
N ARG A 46 -5.48 2.11 -14.48
CA ARG A 46 -6.90 1.91 -14.81
C ARG A 46 -7.14 0.54 -15.42
N HIS A 47 -6.35 0.14 -16.41
CA HIS A 47 -6.47 -1.20 -17.00
C HIS A 47 -6.27 -2.32 -15.99
N LEU A 48 -5.30 -2.17 -15.08
CA LEU A 48 -5.08 -3.13 -14.00
C LEU A 48 -6.29 -3.19 -13.05
N LYS A 49 -6.84 -2.02 -12.68
CA LYS A 49 -8.03 -1.92 -11.85
C LYS A 49 -9.22 -2.61 -12.52
N ASP A 50 -9.50 -2.29 -13.79
CA ASP A 50 -10.63 -2.83 -14.54
C ASP A 50 -10.52 -4.36 -14.66
N TRP A 51 -9.31 -4.87 -14.94
CA TRP A 51 -9.05 -6.30 -14.93
C TRP A 51 -9.31 -6.92 -13.55
N ALA A 52 -8.78 -6.32 -12.49
CA ALA A 52 -8.93 -6.84 -11.13
C ALA A 52 -10.39 -6.85 -10.67
N GLU A 53 -11.17 -5.81 -11.03
CA GLU A 53 -12.61 -5.76 -10.77
C GLU A 53 -13.36 -6.86 -11.55
N SER A 54 -12.98 -7.08 -12.80
CA SER A 54 -13.60 -8.12 -13.66
C SER A 54 -13.31 -9.54 -13.20
N HIS A 55 -12.16 -9.78 -12.55
CA HIS A 55 -11.71 -11.12 -12.14
C HIS A 55 -11.78 -11.36 -10.63
N ARG A 56 -12.46 -10.47 -9.89
CA ARG A 56 -12.52 -10.55 -8.43
C ARG A 56 -13.05 -11.90 -7.93
N ALA A 57 -14.13 -12.39 -8.54
CA ALA A 57 -14.74 -13.66 -8.18
C ALA A 57 -13.81 -14.86 -8.45
N ASP A 58 -13.09 -14.84 -9.57
CA ASP A 58 -12.16 -15.90 -9.94
C ASP A 58 -10.96 -15.95 -8.97
N VAL A 59 -10.45 -14.78 -8.58
CA VAL A 59 -9.40 -14.65 -7.57
C VAL A 59 -9.87 -15.17 -6.21
N ASP A 60 -11.07 -14.78 -5.77
CA ASP A 60 -11.65 -15.24 -4.50
C ASP A 60 -11.87 -16.77 -4.49
N ALA A 61 -12.35 -17.34 -5.60
CA ALA A 61 -12.50 -18.78 -5.77
C ALA A 61 -11.15 -19.51 -5.72
N ALA A 62 -10.12 -18.97 -6.37
CA ALA A 62 -8.76 -19.54 -6.35
C ALA A 62 -8.15 -19.51 -4.94
N LEU A 63 -8.35 -18.43 -4.17
CA LEU A 63 -7.87 -18.32 -2.80
C LEU A 63 -8.57 -19.30 -1.85
N THR A 64 -9.86 -19.56 -2.07
CA THR A 64 -10.64 -20.51 -1.26
C THR A 64 -10.30 -21.96 -1.59
N THR A 65 -9.92 -22.24 -2.85
CA THR A 65 -9.60 -23.59 -3.34
C THR A 65 -8.17 -24.02 -2.99
N ASN A 66 -7.29 -23.10 -2.59
CA ASN A 66 -5.91 -23.43 -2.24
C ASN A 66 -5.76 -23.86 -0.77
N PRO A 67 -5.56 -25.16 -0.45
CA PRO A 67 -5.40 -25.64 0.92
C PRO A 67 -4.04 -25.27 1.56
N ALA A 68 -3.14 -24.57 0.85
CA ALA A 68 -1.78 -24.27 1.31
C ALA A 68 -1.55 -22.84 1.82
N ASN A 69 -2.60 -22.06 2.11
CA ASN A 69 -2.46 -20.78 2.83
C ASN A 69 -2.86 -20.95 4.31
N PRO A 70 -1.98 -21.52 5.18
CA PRO A 70 -2.26 -21.55 6.60
C PRO A 70 -2.28 -20.12 7.12
N THR A 71 -3.46 -19.68 7.56
CA THR A 71 -3.71 -18.42 8.25
C THR A 71 -2.61 -18.17 9.29
N PRO A 72 -2.00 -16.97 9.38
CA PRO A 72 -0.98 -16.71 10.36
C PRO A 72 -1.54 -16.95 11.77
N ARG A 73 -0.98 -17.96 12.44
CA ARG A 73 -1.25 -18.31 13.84
C ARG A 73 -1.24 -17.02 14.65
N ALA A 74 -2.35 -16.71 15.33
CA ALA A 74 -2.35 -15.74 16.41
C ALA A 74 -1.32 -16.21 17.44
N THR A 75 -0.17 -15.52 17.51
CA THR A 75 0.84 -15.75 18.54
C THR A 75 0.23 -15.36 19.88
N GLY A 76 -0.34 -16.36 20.56
CA GLY A 76 -0.74 -16.28 21.95
C GLY A 76 0.47 -16.00 22.82
N GLY A 77 0.69 -14.72 23.13
CA GLY A 77 1.63 -14.27 24.15
C GLY A 77 1.00 -14.40 25.54
N SER A 78 0.86 -15.62 26.05
CA SER A 78 0.69 -15.85 27.48
C SER A 78 1.94 -15.38 28.21
N ARG A 79 1.92 -14.16 28.76
CA ARG A 79 2.78 -13.77 29.88
C ARG A 79 1.90 -13.53 31.11
N THR A 80 1.43 -14.63 31.68
CA THR A 80 1.06 -14.68 33.09
C THR A 80 2.26 -15.25 33.84
N GLY A 81 3.07 -14.38 34.43
CA GLY A 81 4.03 -14.70 35.48
C GLY A 81 3.91 -13.59 36.51
N ALA A 82 3.06 -13.74 37.52
CA ALA A 82 3.41 -14.36 38.80
C ALA A 82 4.58 -13.62 39.47
N ALA A 83 4.25 -12.56 40.21
CA ALA A 83 5.13 -11.98 41.21
C ALA A 83 4.94 -12.72 42.54
N PRO A 84 6.03 -13.15 43.21
CA PRO A 84 5.98 -13.35 44.64
C PRO A 84 6.95 -12.42 45.40
N ARG A 85 6.33 -11.66 46.31
CA ARG A 85 6.80 -11.13 47.60
C ARG A 85 7.90 -10.08 47.66
#